data_AF-A0A4S3J710-F1
#
_entry.id   AF-A0A4S3J710-F1
#
_cell.length_a   1.000
_cell.length_b   1.000
_cell.length_c   1.000
_cell.angle_alpha   90.00
_cell.angle_beta   90.00
_cell.angle_gamma   90.00
#
_symmetry.space_group_name_H-M   'P 1'
#
loop_
_entity.id
_entity.type
_entity.pdbx_description
1 polymer ?
#
loop_
_entity_poly.entity_id
_entity_poly.type
_entity_poly.pdbx_seq_one_letter_code
_entity_poly.pdbx_strand_id
1 'polypeptide(L)'
;MPKSLQKVQKHIAKKRGVVEALHENSRDAKRLRRASARDDRVARVNTNLSRGRLHYVDRITYFQENIPEESEPFSDRDMMDVVTR
;
A
#
# COMPACT_ATOMS: atom_id res chain seq x y z
N MET A 1 31.75 32.59 27.16
CA MET A 1 32.20 31.37 26.45
C MET A 1 31.79 30.11 27.23
N PRO A 2 31.33 29.03 26.57
CA PRO A 2 31.06 27.77 27.24
C PRO A 2 32.37 27.19 27.81
N LYS A 3 32.42 26.89 29.10
CA LYS A 3 33.65 26.48 29.80
C LYS A 3 33.92 24.97 29.79
N SER A 4 33.06 24.15 29.16
CA SER A 4 33.24 22.70 29.08
C SER A 4 32.69 22.13 27.78
N LEU A 5 33.27 21.02 27.31
CA LEU A 5 32.87 20.32 26.08
C LEU A 5 31.37 19.96 26.10
N GLN A 6 30.87 19.50 27.24
CA GLN A 6 29.45 19.18 27.43
C GLN A 6 28.54 20.41 27.20
N LYS A 7 28.96 21.61 27.66
CA LYS A 7 28.20 22.84 27.44
C LYS A 7 28.23 23.28 25.97
N VAL A 8 29.33 23.04 25.27
CA VAL A 8 29.44 23.28 23.81
C VAL A 8 28.50 22.33 23.05
N GLN A 9 28.56 21.02 23.33
CA GLN A 9 27.69 20.02 22.71
C GLN A 9 26.21 20.32 22.95
N LYS A 10 25.82 20.67 24.19
CA LYS A 10 24.46 21.08 24.53
C LYS A 10 24.00 22.32 23.76
N HIS A 11 24.88 23.31 23.60
CA HIS A 11 24.56 24.53 22.84
C HIS A 11 24.38 24.25 21.35
N ILE A 12 25.24 23.41 20.76
CA ILE A 12 25.12 22.95 19.36
C ILE A 12 23.82 22.17 19.15
N ALA A 13 23.50 21.23 20.05
CA ALA A 13 22.28 20.44 19.98
C ALA A 13 21.02 21.34 20.08
N LYS A 14 21.03 22.31 20.99
CA LYS A 14 19.92 23.28 21.12
C LYS A 14 19.76 24.18 19.90
N LYS A 15 20.88 24.60 19.27
CA LYS A 15 20.86 25.42 18.05
C LYS A 15 20.41 24.63 16.81
N ARG A 16 20.80 23.36 16.69
CA ARG A 16 20.39 22.50 15.57
C ARG A 16 18.88 22.28 15.51
N GLY A 17 18.20 22.34 16.67
CA GLY A 17 16.77 22.03 16.73
C GLY A 17 16.49 20.57 16.36
N VAL A 18 15.22 20.25 16.10
CA VAL A 18 14.84 18.92 15.58
C VAL A 18 15.18 18.91 14.09
N VAL A 19 16.22 18.15 13.72
CA VAL A 19 16.77 18.12 12.34
C VAL A 19 15.73 17.69 11.30
N GLU A 20 14.75 16.88 11.71
CA GLU A 20 13.66 16.38 10.86
C GLU A 20 12.36 17.20 10.95
N ALA A 21 12.33 18.28 11.75
CA ALA A 21 11.13 19.10 11.88
C ALA A 21 11.03 20.09 10.71
N LEU A 22 10.35 19.65 9.66
CA LEU A 22 9.89 20.54 8.60
C LEU A 22 8.88 21.53 9.16
N HIS A 23 9.12 22.84 8.95
CA HIS A 23 8.11 23.85 9.28
C HIS A 23 6.82 23.56 8.50
N GLU A 24 5.66 23.67 9.15
CA GLU A 24 4.36 23.27 8.59
C GLU A 24 4.14 23.86 7.18
N ASN A 25 4.45 25.15 7.01
CA ASN A 25 4.27 25.87 5.74
C ASN A 25 5.49 25.89 4.82
N SER A 26 6.54 25.15 5.15
CA SER A 26 7.72 25.01 4.27
C SER A 26 7.33 24.38 2.93
N ARG A 27 8.13 24.66 1.91
CA ARG A 27 7.94 24.08 0.57
C ARG A 27 7.97 22.55 0.62
N ASP A 28 8.87 21.98 1.40
CA ASP A 28 9.04 20.53 1.51
C ASP A 28 7.90 19.88 2.30
N ALA A 29 7.42 20.49 3.40
CA ALA A 29 6.19 20.03 4.07
C ALA A 29 4.97 20.04 3.12
N LYS A 30 4.82 21.09 2.31
CA LYS A 30 3.76 21.16 1.29
C LYS A 30 3.94 20.12 0.19
N ARG A 31 5.18 19.78 -0.18
CA ARG A 31 5.47 18.73 -1.16
C ARG A 31 5.11 17.35 -0.62
N LEU A 32 5.49 17.03 0.62
CA LEU A 32 5.16 15.77 1.29
C LEU A 32 3.65 15.59 1.46
N ARG A 33 2.93 16.64 1.90
CA ARG A 33 1.46 16.61 2.00
C ARG A 33 0.78 16.29 0.66
N ARG A 34 1.26 16.89 -0.44
CA ARG A 34 0.75 16.59 -1.78
C ARG A 34 1.09 15.18 -2.25
N ALA A 35 2.26 14.65 -1.90
CA ALA A 35 2.63 13.27 -2.21
C ALA A 35 1.71 12.28 -1.47
N SER A 36 1.59 12.42 -0.15
CA SER A 36 0.68 11.61 0.68
C SER A 36 -0.76 11.66 0.17
N ALA A 37 -1.30 12.83 -0.18
CA ALA A 37 -2.65 12.94 -0.73
C ALA A 37 -2.83 12.21 -2.09
N ARG A 38 -1.77 12.08 -2.89
CA ARG A 38 -1.79 11.28 -4.12
C ARG A 38 -1.73 9.80 -3.80
N ASP A 39 -0.85 9.40 -2.89
CA ASP A 39 -0.69 8.01 -2.48
C ASP A 39 -2.01 7.48 -1.89
N ASP A 40 -2.66 8.26 -1.02
CA ASP A 40 -3.98 7.93 -0.46
C ASP A 40 -5.04 7.73 -1.54
N ARG A 41 -5.01 8.56 -2.59
CA ARG A 41 -5.95 8.45 -3.71
C ARG A 41 -5.70 7.16 -4.49
N VAL A 42 -4.45 6.85 -4.81
CA VAL A 42 -4.05 5.62 -5.50
C VAL A 42 -4.45 4.40 -4.67
N ALA A 43 -4.16 4.42 -3.37
CA ALA A 43 -4.52 3.35 -2.45
C ALA A 43 -6.04 3.10 -2.42
N ARG A 44 -6.86 4.15 -2.36
CA ARG A 44 -8.33 4.02 -2.41
C ARG A 44 -8.82 3.40 -3.71
N VAL A 45 -8.31 3.85 -4.86
CA VAL A 45 -8.68 3.29 -6.17
C VAL A 45 -8.28 1.82 -6.28
N ASN A 46 -7.04 1.50 -5.88
CA ASN A 46 -6.56 0.11 -5.88
C ASN A 46 -7.37 -0.78 -4.96
N THR A 47 -7.77 -0.29 -3.79
CA THR A 47 -8.59 -1.07 -2.86
C THR A 47 -9.97 -1.38 -3.46
N ASN A 48 -10.61 -0.40 -4.09
CA ASN A 48 -11.90 -0.61 -4.74
C ASN A 48 -11.78 -1.56 -5.94
N LEU A 49 -10.73 -1.42 -6.75
CA LEU A 49 -10.44 -2.34 -7.86
C LEU A 49 -10.19 -3.76 -7.36
N SER A 50 -9.42 -3.92 -6.28
CA SER A 50 -9.10 -5.24 -5.72
C SER A 50 -10.35 -5.93 -5.19
N ARG A 51 -11.21 -5.21 -4.47
CA ARG A 51 -12.51 -5.73 -4.01
C ARG A 51 -13.42 -6.12 -5.17
N GLY A 52 -13.52 -5.26 -6.19
CA GLY A 52 -14.34 -5.53 -7.38
C GLY A 52 -13.76 -6.61 -8.30
N ARG A 53 -12.52 -7.05 -8.08
CA ARG A 53 -11.89 -8.17 -8.81
C ARG A 53 -11.82 -9.45 -7.99
N LEU A 54 -12.13 -9.39 -6.69
CA LEU A 54 -12.01 -10.50 -5.77
C LEU A 54 -12.79 -11.71 -6.27
N HIS A 55 -14.02 -11.52 -6.74
CA HIS A 55 -14.86 -12.61 -7.25
C HIS A 55 -14.25 -13.30 -8.48
N TYR A 56 -13.51 -12.59 -9.34
CA TYR A 56 -12.82 -13.22 -10.46
C TYR A 56 -11.64 -14.07 -9.97
N VAL A 57 -10.89 -13.56 -8.99
CA VAL A 57 -9.78 -14.30 -8.39
C VAL A 57 -10.30 -15.56 -7.69
N ASP A 58 -11.34 -15.43 -6.87
CA ASP A 58 -11.97 -16.55 -6.17
C ASP A 58 -12.49 -17.61 -7.15
N ARG A 59 -13.09 -17.19 -8.27
CA ARG A 59 -13.54 -18.13 -9.32
C ARG A 59 -12.38 -18.83 -10.01
N ILE A 60 -11.29 -18.11 -10.31
CA ILE A 60 -10.09 -18.71 -10.89
C ILE A 60 -9.50 -19.74 -9.93
N THR A 61 -9.36 -19.39 -8.65
CA THR A 61 -8.87 -20.29 -7.61
C THR A 61 -9.75 -21.53 -7.47
N TYR A 62 -11.07 -21.35 -7.42
CA TYR A 62 -12.02 -22.46 -7.40
C TYR A 62 -11.80 -23.42 -8.58
N PHE A 63 -11.69 -22.91 -9.81
CA PHE A 63 -11.45 -23.77 -10.96
C PHE A 63 -10.08 -24.47 -10.91
N GLN A 64 -9.02 -23.77 -10.48
CA GLN A 64 -7.70 -24.37 -10.33
C GLN A 64 -7.66 -25.50 -9.28
N GLU A 65 -8.45 -25.37 -8.21
CA GLU A 65 -8.49 -26.37 -7.14
C GLU A 65 -9.41 -27.55 -7.46
N ASN A 66 -10.46 -27.34 -8.25
CA ASN A 66 -11.52 -28.34 -8.49
C ASN A 66 -11.47 -29.00 -9.88
N ILE A 67 -10.68 -28.48 -10.82
CA ILE A 67 -10.50 -29.07 -12.15
C ILE A 67 -9.09 -29.70 -12.23
N PRO A 68 -8.99 -31.04 -12.33
CA PRO A 68 -7.71 -31.72 -12.53
C PRO A 68 -7.05 -31.32 -13.86
N GLU A 69 -5.73 -31.25 -13.91
CA GLU A 69 -4.99 -30.93 -15.16
C GLU A 69 -5.23 -31.95 -16.29
N GLU A 70 -5.56 -33.19 -15.95
CA GLU A 70 -5.88 -34.27 -16.89
C GLU A 70 -7.38 -34.42 -17.17
N SER A 71 -8.19 -33.39 -16.92
CA SER A 71 -9.63 -33.46 -17.18
C SER A 71 -9.92 -33.63 -18.67
N GLU A 72 -10.78 -34.60 -19.00
CA GLU A 72 -11.39 -34.72 -20.33
C GLU A 72 -12.20 -33.46 -20.68
N PRO A 73 -12.41 -33.15 -21.97
CA PRO A 73 -13.23 -32.02 -22.38
C PRO A 73 -14.63 -32.08 -21.76
N PHE A 74 -15.01 -31.02 -21.03
CA PHE A 74 -16.32 -30.91 -20.42
C PHE A 74 -17.42 -30.74 -21.48
N SER A 75 -18.56 -31.40 -21.29
CA SER A 75 -19.78 -31.07 -22.02
C SER A 75 -20.39 -29.76 -21.48
N ASP A 76 -21.29 -29.15 -22.25
CA ASP A 76 -22.00 -27.93 -21.81
C ASP A 76 -22.70 -28.11 -20.46
N ARG A 77 -23.19 -29.32 -20.18
CA ARG A 77 -23.87 -29.64 -18.92
C ARG A 77 -22.88 -29.69 -17.75
N ASP A 78 -21.73 -30.33 -17.95
CA ASP A 78 -20.70 -30.43 -16.91
C ASP A 78 -20.14 -29.04 -16.57
N MET A 79 -19.94 -28.18 -17.58
CA MET A 79 -19.55 -26.79 -17.38
C MET A 79 -20.57 -26.00 -16.56
N MET A 80 -21.87 -26.20 -16.81
CA MET A 80 -22.92 -25.54 -16.03
C MET A 80 -22.92 -25.98 -14.57
N ASP A 81 -22.73 -27.27 -14.30
CA ASP A 81 -22.67 -27.82 -12.94
C ASP A 81 -21.45 -27.28 -12.17
N VAL A 82 -20.32 -27.06 -12.85
CA VAL A 82 -19.09 -26.51 -12.25
C VAL A 82 -19.20 -25.01 -11.99
N VAL A 83 -19.89 -24.25 -12.85
CA VAL A 83 -20.00 -22.77 -12.75
C VAL A 83 -21.10 -22.32 -11.77
N THR A 84 -22.12 -23.15 -11.53
CA THR A 84 -23.26 -22.79 -10.65
C THR A 84 -23.00 -23.03 -9.16
N ARG A 85 -21.90 -23.72 -8.84
CA ARG A 85 -21.41 -23.91 -7.46
C ARG A 85 -20.52 -22.76 -7.03
#